data_AF-A0A7C5PAH1-F1
#
_entry.id   AF-A0A7C5PAH1-F1
#
_cell.length_a   1.000
_cell.length_b   1.000
_cell.length_c   1.000
_cell.angle_alpha   90.00
_cell.angle_beta   90.00
_cell.angle_gamma   90.00
#
_symmetry.space_group_name_H-M   'P 1'
#
loop_
_entity.id
_entity.type
_entity.pdbx_description
1 polymer ?
#
loop_
_entity_poly.entity_id
_entity_poly.type
_entity_poly.pdbx_seq_one_letter_code
_entity_poly.pdbx_strand_id
1 'polypeptide(L)'
;MKRQLLALFFPLVLGAGAAGQSYLVHPPQYKNLEGESSTSYPFYYHATNAAYRQMIYQQVHDNLSKTPLPLKGIAFRRDVWQLYTWPAWSADVELSVSHSPQGITSTTLSRTFAANMGKDATVVIAKKKVRFPPTVGTGPFPRPFAFNLPFDTGKIFLYKGGGRSL
;
A
#
# COMPACT_ATOMS: atom_id res chain seq x y z
N MET A 1 52.83 36.98 -19.29
CA MET A 1 52.42 36.04 -18.22
C MET A 1 50.90 35.91 -18.23
N LYS A 2 50.35 34.82 -18.77
CA LYS A 2 48.91 34.51 -18.74
C LYS A 2 48.73 33.23 -17.92
N ARG A 3 48.08 33.33 -16.75
CA ARG A 3 47.76 32.18 -15.89
C ARG A 3 46.41 31.62 -16.35
N GLN A 4 46.41 30.49 -17.05
CA GLN A 4 45.20 29.71 -17.32
C GLN A 4 44.86 28.90 -16.06
N LEU A 5 43.75 29.24 -15.40
CA LEU A 5 43.16 28.40 -14.37
C LEU A 5 42.51 27.18 -15.06
N LEU A 6 43.06 26.00 -14.79
CA LEU A 6 42.46 24.72 -15.19
C LEU A 6 41.46 24.32 -14.09
N ALA A 7 40.17 24.60 -14.30
CA ALA A 7 39.11 24.12 -13.43
C ALA A 7 38.76 22.67 -13.82
N LEU A 8 39.27 21.69 -13.07
CA LEU A 8 38.85 20.29 -13.21
C LEU A 8 37.48 20.12 -12.52
N PHE A 9 36.43 20.06 -13.33
CA PHE A 9 35.09 19.66 -12.91
C PHE A 9 35.09 18.16 -12.57
N PHE A 10 34.91 17.82 -11.30
CA PHE A 10 34.60 16.45 -10.87
C PHE A 10 33.08 16.25 -10.97
N PRO A 11 32.56 15.39 -11.87
CA PRO A 11 31.14 15.04 -11.82
C PRO A 11 30.92 14.14 -10.61
N LEU A 12 30.31 14.70 -9.56
CA LEU A 12 29.81 13.91 -8.44
C LEU A 12 28.62 13.09 -8.94
N VAL A 13 28.88 11.86 -9.39
CA VAL A 13 27.85 10.88 -9.72
C VAL A 13 27.20 10.46 -8.40
N LEU A 14 26.19 11.24 -7.96
CA LEU A 14 25.22 10.85 -6.95
C LEU A 14 24.27 9.80 -7.55
N GLY A 15 24.83 8.64 -7.89
CA GLY A 15 24.08 7.41 -8.08
C GLY A 15 23.63 6.91 -6.71
N ALA A 16 22.72 7.65 -6.07
CA ALA A 16 22.00 7.16 -4.91
C ALA A 16 21.21 5.95 -5.36
N GLY A 17 21.76 4.75 -5.11
CA GLY A 17 21.03 3.51 -5.26
C GLY A 17 19.73 3.65 -4.52
N ALA A 18 18.61 3.63 -5.25
CA ALA A 18 17.30 3.47 -4.65
C ALA A 18 17.37 2.15 -3.88
N ALA A 19 17.54 2.21 -2.56
CA ALA A 19 17.52 1.04 -1.71
C ALA A 19 16.24 0.27 -2.04
N GLY A 20 16.39 -0.97 -2.51
CA GLY A 20 15.28 -1.76 -3.03
C GLY A 20 14.17 -1.85 -1.98
N GLN A 21 13.05 -1.18 -2.24
CA GLN A 21 11.87 -1.32 -1.40
C GLN A 21 11.45 -2.79 -1.48
N SER A 22 11.59 -3.50 -0.36
CA SER A 22 11.17 -4.89 -0.25
C SER A 22 9.69 -4.91 0.10
N TYR A 23 8.85 -5.36 -0.83
CA TYR A 23 7.43 -5.56 -0.57
C TYR A 23 7.18 -7.00 -0.13
N LEU A 24 6.31 -7.15 0.86
CA LEU A 24 5.68 -8.42 1.18
C LEU A 24 4.27 -8.39 0.57
N VAL A 25 4.02 -9.25 -0.43
CA VAL A 25 2.68 -9.39 -1.01
C VAL A 25 1.90 -10.40 -0.19
N HIS A 26 0.72 -9.99 0.30
CA HIS A 26 -0.13 -10.84 1.12
C HIS A 26 -1.61 -10.71 0.72
N PRO A 27 -2.36 -11.82 0.59
CA PRO A 27 -1.90 -13.21 0.69
C PRO A 27 -0.86 -13.61 -0.38
N PRO A 28 0.11 -14.49 -0.07
CA PRO A 28 1.26 -14.76 -0.94
C PRO A 28 0.86 -15.38 -2.29
N GLN A 29 -0.27 -16.09 -2.36
CA GLN A 29 -0.80 -16.61 -3.61
C GLN A 29 -1.09 -15.51 -4.63
N TYR A 30 -1.34 -14.27 -4.19
CA TYR A 30 -1.58 -13.15 -5.10
C TYR A 30 -0.29 -12.48 -5.60
N LYS A 31 0.91 -12.91 -5.17
CA LYS A 31 2.18 -12.33 -5.63
C LYS A 31 2.28 -12.27 -7.15
N ASN A 32 1.88 -13.37 -7.82
CA ASN A 32 1.97 -13.52 -9.27
C ASN A 32 0.59 -13.54 -9.97
N LEU A 33 -0.49 -13.28 -9.22
CA LEU A 33 -1.85 -13.23 -9.75
C LEU A 33 -2.35 -11.81 -9.81
N GLU A 34 -3.33 -11.59 -10.67
CA GLU A 34 -4.07 -10.33 -10.70
C GLU A 34 -4.99 -10.19 -9.47
N GLY A 35 -5.29 -8.95 -9.10
CA GLY A 35 -6.37 -8.66 -8.18
C GLY A 35 -7.74 -8.95 -8.81
N GLU A 36 -8.79 -8.85 -8.00
CA GLU A 36 -10.17 -8.97 -8.48
C GLU A 36 -10.54 -7.77 -9.37
N SER A 37 -11.00 -8.01 -10.59
CA SER A 37 -11.34 -6.96 -11.57
C SER A 37 -12.79 -6.47 -11.46
N SER A 38 -13.67 -7.23 -10.78
CA SER A 38 -15.09 -6.88 -10.67
C SER A 38 -15.38 -5.82 -9.61
N THR A 39 -14.44 -5.53 -8.72
CA THR A 39 -14.67 -4.61 -7.62
C THR A 39 -13.59 -3.52 -7.55
N SER A 40 -13.99 -2.26 -7.64
CA SER A 40 -13.07 -1.11 -7.58
C SER A 40 -12.76 -0.67 -6.15
N TYR A 41 -12.84 -1.60 -5.20
CA TYR A 41 -12.53 -1.35 -3.80
C TYR A 41 -11.04 -0.98 -3.63
N PRO A 42 -10.71 -0.13 -2.66
CA PRO A 42 -11.62 0.53 -1.72
C PRO A 42 -12.09 1.93 -2.17
N PHE A 43 -11.71 2.41 -3.37
CA PHE A 43 -11.84 3.83 -3.70
C PHE A 43 -12.96 4.17 -4.68
N TYR A 44 -13.31 3.27 -5.60
CA TYR A 44 -14.37 3.48 -6.61
C TYR A 44 -14.34 4.88 -7.25
N TYR A 45 -13.14 5.44 -7.49
CA TYR A 45 -12.95 6.87 -7.80
C TYR A 45 -13.75 7.35 -9.02
N HIS A 46 -13.96 6.49 -10.02
CA HIS A 46 -14.71 6.81 -11.24
C HIS A 46 -16.23 6.72 -11.09
N ALA A 47 -16.74 6.17 -9.99
CA ALA A 47 -18.18 6.05 -9.79
C ALA A 47 -18.78 7.46 -9.74
N THR A 48 -19.86 7.71 -10.47
CA THR A 48 -20.55 9.01 -10.47
C THR A 48 -21.30 9.26 -9.15
N ASN A 49 -21.84 8.21 -8.55
CA ASN A 49 -22.51 8.24 -7.26
C ASN A 49 -21.50 8.44 -6.10
N ALA A 50 -21.68 9.50 -5.30
CA ALA A 50 -20.83 9.81 -4.17
C ALA A 50 -20.83 8.72 -3.07
N ALA A 51 -21.94 8.01 -2.89
CA ALA A 51 -22.04 6.93 -1.91
C ALA A 51 -21.06 5.79 -2.20
N TYR A 52 -20.76 5.51 -3.47
CA TYR A 52 -19.78 4.49 -3.84
C TYR A 52 -18.34 4.92 -3.59
N ARG A 53 -18.08 6.23 -3.43
CA ARG A 53 -16.76 6.79 -3.13
C ARG A 53 -16.51 6.95 -1.62
N GLN A 54 -17.46 6.52 -0.79
CA GLN A 54 -17.39 6.57 0.67
C GLN A 54 -17.44 5.15 1.20
N MET A 55 -16.27 4.59 1.50
CA MET A 55 -16.15 3.20 1.92
C MET A 55 -15.40 3.10 3.24
N ILE A 56 -15.96 2.28 4.13
CA ILE A 56 -15.22 1.69 5.23
C ILE A 56 -14.97 0.24 4.83
N TYR A 57 -13.71 -0.13 4.73
CA TYR A 57 -13.27 -1.42 4.21
C TYR A 57 -12.25 -2.03 5.17
N GLN A 58 -12.29 -3.35 5.31
CA GLN A 58 -11.37 -4.11 6.14
C GLN A 58 -10.83 -5.29 5.34
N GLN A 59 -9.52 -5.49 5.44
CA GLN A 59 -8.86 -6.71 5.02
C GLN A 59 -8.35 -7.42 6.27
N VAL A 60 -8.46 -8.74 6.27
CA VAL A 60 -7.79 -9.58 7.26
C VAL A 60 -6.77 -10.45 6.56
N HIS A 61 -5.53 -10.39 7.03
CA HIS A 61 -4.39 -11.09 6.45
C HIS A 61 -3.85 -12.13 7.45
N ASP A 62 -4.05 -13.40 7.15
CA ASP A 62 -3.57 -14.51 8.00
C ASP A 62 -2.09 -14.80 7.77
N ASN A 63 -1.34 -15.15 8.81
CA ASN A 63 0.03 -15.67 8.65
C ASN A 63 0.98 -14.76 7.86
N LEU A 64 0.83 -13.42 7.96
CA LEU A 64 1.62 -12.47 7.19
C LEU A 64 3.13 -12.79 7.22
N SER A 65 3.65 -13.11 8.41
CA SER A 65 5.04 -13.53 8.61
C SER A 65 5.13 -14.44 9.83
N LYS A 66 6.09 -15.37 9.82
CA LYS A 66 6.42 -16.17 11.03
C LYS A 66 7.18 -15.34 12.05
N THR A 67 7.98 -14.38 11.60
CA THR A 67 8.80 -13.50 12.44
C THR A 67 8.17 -12.11 12.54
N PRO A 68 8.47 -11.35 13.62
CA PRO A 68 8.07 -9.96 13.71
C PRO A 68 8.54 -9.13 12.51
N LEU A 69 7.72 -8.19 12.05
CA LEU A 69 8.01 -7.34 10.89
C LEU A 69 7.52 -5.90 11.12
N PRO A 70 8.35 -4.87 10.91
CA PRO A 70 7.88 -3.50 10.90
C PRO A 70 7.18 -3.17 9.58
N LEU A 71 5.89 -2.86 9.64
CA LEU A 71 5.12 -2.33 8.52
C LEU A 71 5.23 -0.81 8.48
N LYS A 72 5.50 -0.26 7.29
CA LYS A 72 5.75 1.17 7.08
C LYS A 72 4.83 1.80 6.03
N GLY A 73 3.95 1.02 5.43
CA GLY A 73 3.11 1.45 4.33
C GLY A 73 2.38 0.29 3.68
N ILE A 74 1.53 0.63 2.72
CA ILE A 74 0.83 -0.31 1.84
C ILE A 74 1.10 0.07 0.39
N ALA A 75 1.17 -0.93 -0.49
CA ALA A 75 1.42 -0.73 -1.90
C ALA A 75 0.23 -1.18 -2.72
N PHE A 76 -0.13 -0.40 -3.73
CA PHE A 76 -1.22 -0.68 -4.65
C PHE A 76 -0.65 -0.96 -6.04
N ARG A 77 -1.11 -2.06 -6.63
CA ARG A 77 -0.93 -2.34 -8.05
C ARG A 77 -2.27 -2.21 -8.75
N ARG A 78 -2.21 -1.96 -10.04
CA ARG A 78 -3.37 -1.82 -10.90
C ARG A 78 -3.84 -3.19 -11.40
N ASP A 79 -5.13 -3.33 -11.64
CA ASP A 79 -5.66 -4.43 -12.43
C ASP A 79 -5.15 -4.38 -13.89
N VAL A 80 -4.54 -5.46 -14.38
CA VAL A 80 -4.05 -5.61 -15.76
C VAL A 80 -5.13 -5.41 -16.81
N TRP A 81 -6.40 -5.75 -16.51
CA TRP A 81 -7.53 -5.65 -17.43
C TRP A 81 -8.08 -4.23 -17.54
N GLN A 82 -7.68 -3.34 -16.62
CA GLN A 82 -7.97 -1.93 -16.75
C GLN A 82 -7.01 -1.33 -17.77
N LEU A 83 -7.44 -1.22 -19.04
CA LEU A 83 -6.60 -0.76 -20.16
C LEU A 83 -6.53 0.77 -20.32
N TYR A 84 -7.41 1.53 -19.66
CA TYR A 84 -7.43 2.99 -19.75
C TYR A 84 -6.28 3.62 -18.95
N THR A 85 -5.72 4.75 -19.39
CA THR A 85 -4.82 5.53 -18.52
C THR A 85 -5.65 6.37 -17.56
N TRP A 86 -5.31 6.35 -16.27
CA TRP A 86 -6.03 7.10 -15.24
C TRP A 86 -5.23 8.34 -14.87
N PRO A 87 -5.88 9.53 -14.85
CA PRO A 87 -5.22 10.73 -14.38
C PRO A 87 -4.91 10.64 -12.88
N ALA A 88 -4.07 11.55 -12.41
CA ALA A 88 -3.87 11.73 -10.98
C ALA A 88 -5.20 12.10 -10.29
N TRP A 89 -5.42 11.59 -9.09
CA TRP A 89 -6.63 11.87 -8.33
C TRP A 89 -6.34 11.93 -6.83
N SER A 90 -7.35 12.21 -6.01
CA SER A 90 -7.18 12.27 -4.56
C SER A 90 -8.41 11.78 -3.82
N ALA A 91 -8.20 11.22 -2.64
CA ALA A 91 -9.26 10.87 -1.69
C ALA A 91 -8.82 11.21 -0.27
N ASP A 92 -9.79 11.45 0.61
CA ASP A 92 -9.54 11.49 2.05
C ASP A 92 -9.42 10.06 2.56
N VAL A 93 -8.27 9.72 3.14
CA VAL A 93 -7.93 8.38 3.60
C VAL A 93 -7.56 8.44 5.07
N GLU A 94 -8.11 7.50 5.83
CA GLU A 94 -7.64 7.13 7.17
C GLU A 94 -7.32 5.64 7.14
N LEU A 95 -6.24 5.23 7.78
CA LEU A 95 -5.84 3.82 7.87
C LEU A 95 -5.47 3.48 9.30
N SER A 96 -6.14 2.46 9.82
CA SER A 96 -5.79 1.82 11.08
C SER A 96 -5.33 0.39 10.83
N VAL A 97 -4.35 -0.06 11.61
CA VAL A 97 -3.82 -1.43 11.57
C VAL A 97 -3.85 -1.99 12.99
N SER A 98 -4.21 -3.26 13.14
CA SER A 98 -4.27 -3.97 14.43
C SER A 98 -3.91 -5.43 14.22
N HIS A 99 -3.56 -6.17 15.27
CA HIS A 99 -3.66 -7.62 15.19
C HIS A 99 -5.12 -8.02 15.39
N SER A 100 -5.67 -8.89 14.56
CA SER A 100 -7.02 -9.38 14.80
C SER A 100 -7.11 -10.12 16.16
N PRO A 101 -8.28 -10.12 16.83
CA PRO A 101 -8.49 -10.91 18.03
C PRO A 101 -8.20 -12.39 17.82
N GLN A 102 -7.87 -13.11 18.90
CA GLN A 102 -7.55 -14.54 18.82
C GLN A 102 -8.71 -15.33 18.17
N GLY A 103 -8.37 -16.18 17.21
CA GLY A 103 -9.35 -16.99 16.46
C GLY A 103 -9.99 -16.28 15.27
N ILE A 104 -9.79 -14.97 15.11
CA ILE A 104 -10.20 -14.24 13.90
C ILE A 104 -9.14 -14.42 12.82
N THR A 105 -9.57 -14.92 11.67
CA THR A 105 -8.78 -15.19 10.47
C THR A 105 -9.54 -14.69 9.24
N SER A 106 -8.92 -14.74 8.07
CA SER A 106 -9.52 -14.38 6.78
C SER A 106 -10.75 -15.23 6.42
N THR A 107 -10.95 -16.38 7.07
CA THR A 107 -12.10 -17.26 6.88
C THR A 107 -13.09 -17.24 8.04
N THR A 108 -12.74 -16.63 9.17
CA THR A 108 -13.55 -16.60 10.40
C THR A 108 -13.91 -15.18 10.86
N LEU A 109 -13.79 -14.18 9.97
CA LEU A 109 -14.18 -12.81 10.30
C LEU A 109 -15.64 -12.73 10.73
N SER A 110 -15.89 -11.88 11.72
CA SER A 110 -17.23 -11.45 12.09
C SER A 110 -17.81 -10.47 11.06
N ARG A 111 -19.13 -10.53 10.89
CA ARG A 111 -19.89 -9.50 10.16
C ARG A 111 -19.93 -8.16 10.90
N THR A 112 -19.65 -8.16 12.21
CA THR A 112 -19.51 -6.95 13.00
C THR A 112 -18.09 -6.41 12.83
N PHE A 113 -17.92 -5.36 12.01
CA PHE A 113 -16.63 -4.75 11.66
C PHE A 113 -15.67 -4.59 12.86
N ALA A 114 -16.16 -3.96 13.93
CA ALA A 114 -15.35 -3.67 15.11
C ALA A 114 -14.88 -4.93 15.85
N ALA A 115 -15.56 -6.08 15.70
CA ALA A 115 -15.18 -7.33 16.34
C ALA A 115 -13.95 -7.98 15.70
N ASN A 116 -13.53 -7.53 14.51
CA ASN A 116 -12.34 -8.02 13.81
C ASN A 116 -11.07 -7.23 14.17
N MET A 117 -11.20 -6.11 14.88
CA MET A 117 -10.08 -5.23 15.25
C MET A 117 -9.53 -5.59 16.63
N GLY A 118 -8.20 -5.66 16.73
CA GLY A 118 -7.52 -5.88 17.99
C GLY A 118 -7.52 -4.67 18.91
N LYS A 119 -7.24 -4.92 20.19
CA LYS A 119 -7.02 -3.87 21.20
C LYS A 119 -5.79 -2.99 20.91
N ASP A 120 -4.88 -3.43 20.04
CA ASP A 120 -3.70 -2.68 19.62
C ASP A 120 -3.90 -1.93 18.29
N ALA A 121 -5.16 -1.65 17.92
CA ALA A 121 -5.49 -0.80 16.80
C ALA A 121 -4.77 0.54 16.86
N THR A 122 -4.02 0.83 15.80
CA THR A 122 -3.17 2.00 15.67
C THR A 122 -3.51 2.71 14.37
N VAL A 123 -3.87 3.99 14.47
CA VAL A 123 -3.98 4.86 13.30
C VAL A 123 -2.56 5.11 12.74
N VAL A 124 -2.29 4.54 11.58
CA VAL A 124 -1.00 4.64 10.87
C VAL A 124 -1.03 5.70 9.77
N ILE A 125 -2.22 6.06 9.30
CA ILE A 125 -2.47 7.24 8.46
C ILE A 125 -3.66 7.97 9.06
N ALA A 126 -3.42 9.12 9.69
CA ALA A 126 -4.49 9.99 10.15
C ALA A 126 -5.29 10.54 8.94
N LYS A 127 -6.59 10.77 9.14
CA LYS A 127 -7.48 11.25 8.08
C LYS A 127 -6.88 12.46 7.35
N LYS A 128 -6.51 12.26 6.08
CA LYS A 128 -5.92 13.31 5.23
C LYS A 128 -6.18 13.05 3.75
N LYS A 129 -6.04 14.09 2.95
CA LYS A 129 -6.08 13.99 1.49
C LYS A 129 -4.82 13.31 0.97
N VAL A 130 -4.97 12.11 0.42
CA VAL A 130 -3.91 11.36 -0.26
C VAL A 130 -4.02 11.62 -1.76
N ARG A 131 -2.91 12.00 -2.38
CA ARG A 131 -2.80 12.21 -3.84
C ARG A 131 -2.24 10.95 -4.50
N PHE A 132 -3.06 10.30 -5.31
CA PHE A 132 -2.66 9.15 -6.11
C PHE A 132 -2.05 9.63 -7.44
N PRO A 133 -0.89 9.10 -7.85
CA PRO A 133 -0.27 9.46 -9.12
C PRO A 133 -1.12 8.97 -10.30
N PRO A 134 -0.92 9.52 -11.52
CA PRO A 134 -1.51 8.95 -12.71
C PRO A 134 -0.95 7.53 -12.93
N THR A 135 -1.75 6.64 -13.52
CA THR A 135 -1.32 5.26 -13.83
C THR A 135 -1.60 4.94 -15.30
N VAL A 136 -0.65 4.26 -15.93
CA VAL A 136 -0.77 3.85 -17.34
C VAL A 136 -1.54 2.55 -17.47
N GLY A 137 -2.41 2.49 -18.48
CA GLY A 137 -3.25 1.33 -18.75
C GLY A 137 -2.52 0.14 -19.36
N THR A 138 -1.26 0.27 -19.79
CA THR A 138 -0.45 -0.79 -20.45
C THR A 138 0.75 -1.22 -19.61
N GLY A 139 1.14 -2.50 -19.68
CA GLY A 139 2.20 -3.06 -18.82
C GLY A 139 2.13 -4.58 -18.63
N PRO A 140 3.16 -5.16 -17.99
CA PRO A 140 3.29 -6.60 -17.80
C PRO A 140 2.26 -7.17 -16.80
N PHE A 141 2.14 -8.49 -16.78
CA PHE A 141 1.30 -9.25 -15.84
C PHE A 141 2.16 -9.94 -14.77
N PRO A 142 1.81 -9.84 -13.46
CA PRO A 142 0.89 -8.85 -12.89
C PRO A 142 1.48 -7.44 -13.00
N ARG A 143 0.65 -6.40 -12.86
CA ARG A 143 1.16 -5.03 -12.90
C ARG A 143 2.11 -4.78 -11.73
N PRO A 144 3.19 -4.00 -11.96
CA PRO A 144 4.04 -3.56 -10.87
C PRO A 144 3.23 -2.69 -9.90
N PHE A 145 3.68 -2.62 -8.64
CA PHE A 145 3.14 -1.65 -7.68
C PHE A 145 3.33 -0.24 -8.23
N ALA A 146 2.22 0.46 -8.44
CA ALA A 146 2.17 1.78 -9.07
C ALA A 146 2.14 2.91 -8.03
N PHE A 147 1.71 2.60 -6.81
CA PHE A 147 1.62 3.58 -5.73
C PHE A 147 1.96 2.94 -4.39
N ASN A 148 2.91 3.53 -3.69
CA ASN A 148 3.23 3.20 -2.31
C ASN A 148 2.66 4.30 -1.42
N LEU A 149 1.74 3.92 -0.55
CA LEU A 149 1.18 4.78 0.46
C LEU A 149 1.95 4.56 1.77
N PRO A 150 2.93 5.43 2.10
CA PRO A 150 3.64 5.33 3.36
C PRO A 150 2.69 5.67 4.52
N PHE A 151 2.96 5.06 5.68
CA PHE A 151 2.39 5.51 6.94
C PHE A 151 2.89 6.93 7.26
N ASP A 152 2.18 7.63 8.15
CA ASP A 152 2.59 8.96 8.58
C ASP A 152 4.00 8.95 9.20
N THR A 153 4.68 10.10 9.17
CA THR A 153 6.04 10.24 9.70
C THR A 153 6.12 9.71 11.14
N GLY A 154 7.05 8.78 11.37
CA GLY A 154 7.25 8.13 12.68
C GLY A 154 6.24 7.01 13.00
N LYS A 155 5.22 6.77 12.17
CA LYS A 155 4.31 5.64 12.32
C LYS A 155 4.91 4.39 11.71
N ILE A 156 5.05 3.38 12.55
CA ILE A 156 5.42 2.01 12.17
C ILE A 156 4.46 1.11 12.93
N PHE A 157 3.89 0.12 12.25
CA PHE A 157 3.15 -0.94 12.93
C PHE A 157 4.03 -2.17 13.07
N LEU A 158 4.36 -2.57 14.30
CA LEU A 158 5.13 -3.78 14.54
C LEU A 158 4.20 -5.00 14.53
N TYR A 159 4.21 -5.73 13.42
CA TYR A 159 3.56 -7.03 13.37
C TYR A 159 4.37 -8.02 14.21
N LYS A 160 3.70 -8.75 15.11
CA LYS A 160 4.33 -9.61 16.12
C LYS A 160 4.72 -11.00 15.60
N GLY A 161 4.30 -11.38 14.39
CA GLY A 161 4.56 -12.72 13.85
C GLY A 161 3.69 -13.81 14.48
N GLY A 162 4.06 -15.07 14.25
CA GLY A 162 3.49 -16.22 14.95
C GLY A 162 2.06 -16.62 14.56
N GLY A 163 1.69 -16.45 13.29
CA GLY A 163 0.39 -16.92 12.77
C GLY A 163 -0.81 -16.07 13.19
N ARG A 164 -0.58 -14.88 13.73
CA ARG A 164 -1.63 -13.91 14.03
C ARG A 164 -2.12 -13.23 12.75
N SER A 165 -3.41 -12.95 12.70
CA SER A 165 -4.01 -12.20 11.60
C SER A 165 -3.84 -10.69 11.83
N LEU A 166 -3.75 -9.92 10.73
CA LEU A 166 -3.75 -8.45 10.68
C LEU A 166 -5.08 -7.97 10.13
#